data_AF-A0A8K0Q6R3-F1
#
_entry.id   AF-A0A8K0Q6R3-F1
#
_cell.length_a   1.000
_cell.length_b   1.000
_cell.length_c   1.000
_cell.angle_alpha   90.00
_cell.angle_beta   90.00
_cell.angle_gamma   90.00
#
_symmetry.space_group_name_H-M   'P 1'
#
loop_
_entity.id
_entity.type
_entity.pdbx_description
1 polymer ?
#
loop_
_entity_poly.entity_id
_entity_poly.type
_entity_poly.pdbx_seq_one_letter_code
_entity_poly.pdbx_strand_id
1 'polypeptide(L)'
;MFLNLLAVAFVDDARLSASWVVGSDRGRLGWLELQLGLKPLLMATSRLRDASALQPMFEASDDEAVVCPESRLIDPDPGNVFICLQFVGKLGPEFVELLHCQGDRALWMFGYWLGLLGRFGFWWLRRRVERDFCAIVLPLGRRLKRKGGDEAGDWDGKEATLWENLIHDIERLEEDWGAATRPVGIDFMQGLASM
;
A
#
# COMPACT_ATOMS: atom_id res chain seq x y z
N MET A 1 1.77 -9.91 14.23
CA MET A 1 1.83 -9.66 12.77
C MET A 1 1.25 -10.79 11.91
N PHE A 2 1.48 -12.08 12.18
CA PHE A 2 1.11 -13.16 11.24
C PHE A 2 -0.39 -13.42 11.03
N LEU A 3 -1.24 -13.28 12.05
CA LEU A 3 -2.70 -13.42 11.88
C LEU A 3 -3.28 -12.37 10.91
N ASN A 4 -2.61 -11.23 10.82
CA ASN A 4 -3.01 -10.12 9.97
C ASN A 4 -2.55 -10.27 8.52
N LEU A 5 -1.50 -11.06 8.26
CA LEU A 5 -1.07 -11.40 6.91
C LEU A 5 -2.13 -12.20 6.15
N LEU A 6 -2.88 -13.06 6.86
CA LEU A 6 -3.98 -13.81 6.26
C LEU A 6 -5.13 -12.90 5.83
N ALA A 7 -5.46 -11.87 6.62
CA ALA A 7 -6.47 -10.88 6.26
C ALA A 7 -6.04 -10.04 5.04
N VAL A 8 -4.75 -9.72 4.93
CA VAL A 8 -4.19 -9.09 3.72
C VAL A 8 -4.22 -10.05 2.53
N ALA A 9 -3.91 -11.33 2.71
CA ALA A 9 -3.87 -12.31 1.63
C ALA A 9 -5.26 -12.66 1.07
N PHE A 10 -6.30 -12.54 1.91
CA PHE A 10 -7.64 -12.94 1.54
C PHE A 10 -8.28 -11.91 0.59
N VAL A 11 -8.51 -12.32 -0.65
CA VAL A 11 -9.16 -11.53 -1.70
C VAL A 11 -10.16 -12.41 -2.42
N ASP A 12 -11.45 -12.12 -2.21
CA ASP A 12 -12.56 -12.83 -2.85
C ASP A 12 -12.65 -12.57 -4.36
N ASP A 13 -12.19 -11.39 -4.82
CA ASP A 13 -12.38 -10.92 -6.19
C ASP A 13 -11.26 -9.97 -6.64
N ALA A 14 -10.71 -10.24 -7.83
CA ALA A 14 -9.62 -9.48 -8.44
C ALA A 14 -10.09 -8.28 -9.29
N ARG A 15 -11.39 -8.12 -9.55
CA ARG A 15 -11.94 -6.99 -10.32
C ARG A 15 -11.67 -5.67 -9.61
N LEU A 16 -11.34 -4.62 -10.37
CA LEU A 16 -11.13 -3.27 -9.81
C LEU A 16 -12.35 -2.75 -9.05
N SER A 17 -13.57 -3.06 -9.53
CA SER A 17 -14.83 -2.72 -8.86
C SER A 17 -15.01 -3.40 -7.50
N ALA A 18 -14.24 -4.45 -7.21
CA ALA A 18 -14.20 -5.12 -5.92
C ALA A 18 -13.24 -4.43 -4.93
N SER A 19 -12.45 -3.45 -5.37
CA SER A 19 -11.59 -2.66 -4.48
C SER A 19 -12.41 -1.79 -3.53
N TRP A 20 -11.81 -1.46 -2.38
CA TRP A 20 -12.36 -0.53 -1.39
C TRP A 20 -12.31 0.93 -1.87
N VAL A 21 -11.50 1.23 -2.89
CA VAL A 21 -11.37 2.59 -3.46
C VAL A 21 -12.47 2.88 -4.49
N VAL A 22 -12.84 1.88 -5.29
CA VAL A 22 -13.81 2.03 -6.39
C VAL A 22 -15.21 1.57 -5.96
N GLY A 23 -15.29 0.57 -5.10
CA GLY A 23 -16.57 0.06 -4.61
C GLY A 23 -17.24 1.01 -3.63
N SER A 24 -18.57 0.98 -3.61
CA SER A 24 -19.38 1.78 -2.66
C SER A 24 -19.39 1.23 -1.23
N ASP A 25 -18.83 0.04 -1.03
CA ASP A 25 -18.84 -0.67 0.25
C ASP A 25 -17.61 -0.28 1.10
N ARG A 26 -17.85 0.53 2.13
CA ARG A 26 -16.83 0.94 3.11
C ARG A 26 -16.27 -0.22 3.94
N GLY A 27 -17.01 -1.33 4.06
CA GLY A 27 -16.56 -2.51 4.81
C GLY A 27 -15.35 -3.23 4.18
N ARG A 28 -15.01 -2.91 2.93
CA ARG A 28 -13.89 -3.54 2.20
C ARG A 28 -12.52 -3.11 2.69
N LEU A 29 -12.42 -2.04 3.49
CA LEU A 29 -11.20 -1.67 4.21
C LEU A 29 -11.08 -2.40 5.57
N GLY A 30 -12.07 -3.21 5.96
CA GLY A 30 -12.12 -3.87 7.27
C GLY A 30 -10.94 -4.80 7.57
N TRP A 31 -10.29 -5.38 6.56
CA TRP A 31 -9.06 -6.16 6.73
C TRP A 31 -7.90 -5.31 7.28
N LEU A 32 -7.90 -4.01 6.97
CA LEU A 32 -6.93 -3.03 7.47
C LEU A 32 -7.33 -2.55 8.86
N GLU A 33 -8.64 -2.35 9.11
CA GLU A 33 -9.16 -1.99 10.43
C GLU A 33 -8.89 -3.08 11.48
N LEU A 34 -8.93 -4.35 11.07
CA LEU A 34 -8.57 -5.49 11.91
C LEU A 34 -7.12 -5.37 12.43
N GLN A 35 -6.25 -4.68 11.71
CA GLN A 35 -4.87 -4.41 12.13
C GLN A 35 -4.82 -3.50 13.36
N LEU A 36 -5.74 -2.55 13.47
CA LEU A 36 -5.82 -1.61 14.60
C LEU A 36 -6.10 -2.35 15.93
N GLY A 37 -6.87 -3.44 15.87
CA GLY A 37 -7.16 -4.29 17.03
C GLY A 37 -5.99 -5.18 17.47
N LEU A 38 -4.96 -5.36 16.64
CA LEU A 38 -3.83 -6.23 16.96
C LEU A 38 -2.85 -5.57 17.95
N LYS A 39 -2.58 -4.27 17.81
CA LYS A 39 -1.67 -3.54 18.71
C LYS A 39 -2.05 -3.69 20.20
N PRO A 40 -3.31 -3.46 20.62
CA PRO A 40 -3.69 -3.65 22.03
C PRO A 40 -3.62 -5.11 22.48
N LEU A 41 -3.94 -6.09 21.62
CA LEU A 41 -3.80 -7.52 21.94
C LEU A 41 -2.34 -7.93 22.14
N LEU A 42 -1.47 -7.42 21.28
CA LEU A 42 -0.03 -7.59 21.41
C LEU A 42 0.44 -6.96 22.73
N MET A 43 0.07 -5.71 23.03
CA MET A 43 0.43 -5.06 24.29
C MET A 43 -0.05 -5.85 25.52
N ALA A 44 -1.28 -6.37 25.49
CA ALA A 44 -1.82 -7.18 26.58
C ALA A 44 -1.08 -8.51 26.80
N THR A 45 -0.51 -9.09 25.74
CA THR A 45 0.26 -10.34 25.78
C THR A 45 1.77 -10.13 25.97
N SER A 46 2.23 -8.88 26.16
CA SER A 46 3.65 -8.52 26.34
C SER A 46 4.39 -9.38 27.36
N ARG A 47 3.76 -9.66 28.51
CA ARG A 47 4.34 -10.49 29.59
C ARG A 47 4.60 -11.96 29.21
N LEU A 48 4.00 -12.43 28.11
CA LEU A 48 4.15 -13.80 27.63
C LEU A 48 5.21 -13.91 26.51
N ARG A 49 5.83 -12.78 26.11
CA ARG A 49 6.74 -12.72 24.96
C ARG A 49 8.17 -13.12 25.29
N ASP A 50 8.61 -12.92 26.54
CA ASP A 50 10.01 -13.08 26.96
C ASP A 50 10.55 -14.53 26.83
N ALA A 51 9.67 -15.51 26.70
CA ALA A 51 10.02 -16.92 26.47
C ALA A 51 9.56 -17.41 25.08
N SER A 52 9.13 -16.50 24.21
CA SER A 52 8.59 -16.85 22.90
C SER A 52 9.72 -17.10 21.90
N ALA A 53 9.61 -18.20 21.15
CA ALA A 53 10.44 -18.42 19.96
C ALA A 53 10.27 -17.31 18.89
N LEU A 54 9.23 -16.48 19.00
CA LEU A 54 8.95 -15.34 18.12
C LEU A 54 9.51 -14.01 18.65
N GLN A 55 10.30 -14.01 19.72
CA GLN A 55 10.85 -12.81 20.33
C GLN A 55 11.53 -11.84 19.34
N PRO A 56 12.37 -12.29 18.38
CA PRO A 56 12.96 -11.38 17.39
C PRO A 56 11.94 -10.63 16.54
N MET A 57 10.77 -11.22 16.31
CA MET A 57 9.68 -10.59 15.56
C MET A 57 8.91 -9.57 16.38
N PHE A 58 8.80 -9.78 17.70
CA PHE A 58 8.21 -8.80 18.60
C PHE A 58 9.12 -7.58 18.74
N GLU A 59 10.43 -7.79 18.91
CA GLU A 59 11.42 -6.72 18.97
C GLU A 59 11.44 -5.88 17.69
N ALA A 60 11.42 -6.52 16.52
CA ALA A 60 11.34 -5.82 15.24
C ALA A 60 10.01 -5.06 15.05
N SER A 61 8.90 -5.55 15.62
CA SER A 61 7.60 -4.88 15.56
C SER A 61 7.47 -3.72 16.53
N ASP A 62 8.14 -3.80 17.69
CA ASP A 62 8.13 -2.76 18.72
C ASP A 62 9.12 -1.61 18.37
N ASP A 63 10.02 -1.82 17.39
CA ASP A 63 10.85 -0.76 16.81
C ASP A 63 9.97 0.24 16.03
N GLU A 64 9.79 1.44 16.59
CA GLU A 64 8.98 2.53 16.03
C GLU A 64 9.69 3.28 14.88
N ALA A 65 10.85 2.81 14.40
CA ALA A 65 11.49 3.38 13.21
C ALA A 65 10.51 3.37 12.02
N VAL A 66 10.04 4.56 11.65
CA VAL A 66 9.07 4.76 10.57
C VAL A 66 9.64 4.17 9.29
N VAL A 67 8.82 3.42 8.54
CA VAL A 67 9.19 3.00 7.17
C VAL A 67 9.40 4.28 6.36
N CYS A 68 10.66 4.67 6.22
CA CYS A 68 11.06 5.96 5.67
C CYS A 68 10.75 6.03 4.16
N PRO A 69 10.57 7.23 3.59
CA PRO A 69 10.54 7.44 2.14
C PRO A 69 11.84 7.01 1.45
N GLU A 70 12.96 6.83 2.17
CA GLU A 70 14.17 6.15 1.66
C GLU A 70 13.94 4.66 1.31
N SER A 71 12.75 4.12 1.56
CA SER A 71 12.30 2.80 1.06
C SER A 71 12.45 2.59 -0.45
N ARG A 72 12.72 3.65 -1.22
CA ARG A 72 13.20 3.58 -2.61
C ARG A 72 14.48 2.72 -2.77
N LEU A 73 15.25 2.56 -1.70
CA LEU A 73 16.50 1.78 -1.64
C LEU A 73 16.33 0.34 -1.16
N ILE A 74 15.10 -0.07 -0.80
CA ILE A 74 14.87 -1.45 -0.38
C ILE A 74 14.89 -2.33 -1.63
N ASP A 75 16.00 -3.04 -1.81
CA ASP A 75 16.06 -4.12 -2.78
C ASP A 75 14.99 -5.16 -2.46
N PRO A 76 14.35 -5.77 -3.47
CA PRO A 76 13.35 -6.83 -3.30
C PRO A 76 14.02 -8.15 -2.86
N ASP A 77 14.87 -8.08 -1.85
CA ASP A 77 15.43 -9.22 -1.15
C ASP A 77 14.36 -9.82 -0.21
N PRO A 78 14.16 -11.15 -0.20
CA PRO A 78 13.20 -11.78 0.71
C PRO A 78 13.39 -11.45 2.18
N GLY A 79 14.59 -11.06 2.63
CA GLY A 79 14.84 -10.60 4.00
C GLY A 79 14.18 -9.25 4.32
N ASN A 80 13.98 -8.40 3.30
CA ASN A 80 13.39 -7.07 3.45
C ASN A 80 11.86 -7.05 3.45
N VAL A 81 11.20 -8.17 3.13
CA VAL A 81 9.73 -8.24 3.11
C VAL A 81 9.12 -7.84 4.46
N PHE A 82 9.77 -8.21 5.56
CA PHE A 82 9.26 -7.93 6.89
C PHE A 82 9.27 -6.43 7.19
N ILE A 83 10.22 -5.67 6.65
CA ILE A 83 10.27 -4.21 6.75
C ILE A 83 9.08 -3.59 6.01
N CYS A 84 8.78 -4.05 4.79
CA CYS A 84 7.60 -3.58 4.05
C CYS A 84 6.30 -3.97 4.76
N LEU A 85 6.22 -5.16 5.36
CA LEU A 85 5.02 -5.61 6.07
C LEU A 85 4.80 -4.89 7.40
N GLN A 86 5.85 -4.40 8.06
CA GLN A 86 5.74 -3.63 9.31
C GLN A 86 4.93 -2.34 9.14
N PHE A 87 4.95 -1.73 7.94
CA PHE A 87 4.19 -0.51 7.64
C PHE A 87 2.73 -0.62 8.09
N VAL A 88 2.05 -1.73 7.76
CA VAL A 88 0.64 -1.94 8.11
C VAL A 88 0.43 -2.06 9.62
N GLY A 89 1.37 -2.67 10.34
CA GLY A 89 1.32 -2.78 11.79
C GLY A 89 1.46 -1.45 12.53
N LYS A 90 1.99 -0.43 11.85
CA LYS A 90 2.21 0.93 12.38
C LYS A 90 1.11 1.92 12.00
N LEU A 91 0.14 1.51 11.19
CA LEU A 91 -0.95 2.40 10.80
C LEU A 91 -1.87 2.68 12.01
N GLY A 92 -2.10 3.98 12.25
CA GLY A 92 -3.04 4.45 13.26
C GLY A 92 -4.46 4.59 12.69
N PRO A 93 -5.47 4.71 13.57
CA PRO A 93 -6.87 4.93 13.16
C PRO A 93 -7.04 6.19 12.31
N GLU A 94 -6.26 7.24 12.56
CA GLU A 94 -6.30 8.50 11.83
C GLU A 94 -5.90 8.32 10.36
N PHE A 95 -4.90 7.48 10.09
CA PHE A 95 -4.50 7.18 8.73
C PHE A 95 -5.55 6.34 8.00
N VAL A 96 -6.17 5.38 8.68
CA VAL A 96 -7.27 4.59 8.12
C VAL A 96 -8.47 5.47 7.79
N GLU A 97 -8.77 6.47 8.62
CA GLU A 97 -9.81 7.45 8.36
C GLU A 97 -9.48 8.32 7.13
N LEU A 98 -8.22 8.72 6.95
CA LEU A 98 -7.78 9.40 5.72
C LEU A 98 -7.94 8.52 4.46
N LEU A 99 -7.74 7.21 4.57
CA LEU A 99 -8.00 6.27 3.48
C LEU A 99 -9.51 6.18 3.18
N HIS A 100 -10.37 6.10 4.20
CA HIS A 100 -11.83 6.15 4.04
C HIS A 100 -12.30 7.44 3.37
N CYS A 101 -11.67 8.57 3.69
CA CYS A 101 -11.91 9.86 3.08
C CYS A 101 -11.26 10.01 1.69
N GLN A 102 -10.51 9.00 1.23
CA GLN A 102 -9.80 8.99 -0.06
C GLN A 102 -8.87 10.20 -0.24
N GLY A 103 -8.22 10.64 0.84
CA GLY A 103 -7.27 11.76 0.78
C GLY A 103 -6.07 11.43 -0.11
N ASP A 104 -5.74 12.33 -1.04
CA ASP A 104 -4.72 12.09 -2.09
C ASP A 104 -3.35 11.65 -1.51
N ARG A 105 -2.91 12.27 -0.41
CA ARG A 105 -1.63 11.93 0.25
C ARG A 105 -1.66 10.54 0.89
N ALA A 106 -2.75 10.18 1.57
CA ALA A 106 -2.89 8.86 2.19
C ALA A 106 -2.99 7.76 1.13
N LEU A 107 -3.76 8.02 0.06
CA LEU A 107 -3.84 7.13 -1.10
C LEU A 107 -2.48 6.96 -1.77
N TRP A 108 -1.69 8.02 -1.93
CA TRP A 108 -0.34 7.89 -2.47
C TRP A 108 0.54 7.01 -1.57
N MET A 109 0.62 7.29 -0.27
CA MET A 109 1.46 6.52 0.65
C MET A 109 1.07 5.04 0.65
N PHE A 110 -0.23 4.76 0.63
CA PHE A 110 -0.73 3.39 0.62
C PHE A 110 -0.53 2.70 -0.74
N GLY A 111 -0.74 3.41 -1.84
CA GLY A 111 -0.47 2.92 -3.20
C GLY A 111 1.01 2.63 -3.41
N TYR A 112 1.91 3.51 -2.94
CA TYR A 112 3.35 3.31 -2.97
C TYR A 112 3.75 2.05 -2.19
N TRP A 113 3.20 1.86 -0.98
CA TRP A 113 3.41 0.64 -0.21
C TRP A 113 2.94 -0.64 -0.93
N LEU A 114 1.77 -0.61 -1.60
CA LEU A 114 1.31 -1.74 -2.42
C LEU A 114 2.25 -2.02 -3.60
N GLY A 115 2.77 -0.96 -4.26
CA GLY A 115 3.76 -1.08 -5.33
C GLY A 115 5.06 -1.75 -4.84
N LEU A 116 5.55 -1.37 -3.65
CA LEU A 116 6.68 -2.04 -3.01
C LEU A 116 6.42 -3.52 -2.75
N LEU A 117 5.25 -3.86 -2.18
CA LEU A 117 4.87 -5.26 -1.97
C LEU A 117 4.82 -6.05 -3.27
N GLY A 118 4.41 -5.39 -4.35
CA GLY A 118 4.38 -5.97 -5.67
C GLY A 118 5.74 -6.50 -6.16
N ARG A 119 6.83 -5.79 -5.83
CA ARG A 119 8.19 -6.15 -6.27
C ARG A 119 8.66 -7.52 -5.77
N PHE A 120 8.08 -8.03 -4.68
CA PHE A 120 8.44 -9.33 -4.11
C PHE A 120 7.71 -10.52 -4.75
N GLY A 121 6.66 -10.29 -5.55
CA GLY A 121 6.01 -11.35 -6.32
C GLY A 121 5.30 -12.46 -5.51
N PHE A 122 4.93 -12.22 -4.25
CA PHE A 122 4.26 -13.24 -3.44
C PHE A 122 2.88 -13.61 -4.00
N TRP A 123 2.70 -14.89 -4.34
CA TRP A 123 1.45 -15.39 -4.94
C TRP A 123 0.20 -15.11 -4.10
N TRP A 124 0.33 -15.09 -2.77
CA TRP A 124 -0.77 -14.85 -1.82
C TRP A 124 -1.09 -13.35 -1.64
N LEU A 125 -0.19 -12.44 -2.01
CA LEU A 125 -0.47 -10.99 -2.05
C LEU A 125 -0.88 -10.49 -3.42
N ARG A 126 -0.48 -11.22 -4.48
CA ARG A 126 -0.56 -10.78 -5.87
C ARG A 126 -1.91 -10.18 -6.23
N ARG A 127 -3.00 -10.89 -5.96
CA ARG A 127 -4.36 -10.43 -6.30
C ARG A 127 -4.75 -9.13 -5.60
N ARG A 128 -4.36 -8.97 -4.32
CA ARG A 128 -4.65 -7.75 -3.56
C ARG A 128 -3.85 -6.59 -4.10
N VAL A 129 -2.56 -6.81 -4.27
CA VAL A 129 -1.63 -5.80 -4.79
C VAL A 129 -2.11 -5.35 -6.15
N GLU A 130 -2.31 -6.26 -7.11
CA GLU A 130 -2.82 -5.94 -8.46
C GLU A 130 -4.09 -5.09 -8.43
N ARG A 131 -5.11 -5.55 -7.69
CA ARG A 131 -6.41 -4.89 -7.68
C ARG A 131 -6.35 -3.53 -6.99
N ASP A 132 -5.86 -3.48 -5.75
CA ASP A 132 -5.92 -2.28 -4.92
C ASP A 132 -4.87 -1.26 -5.35
N PHE A 133 -3.71 -1.69 -5.86
CA PHE A 133 -2.73 -0.78 -6.47
C PHE A 133 -3.31 -0.07 -7.69
N CYS A 134 -3.85 -0.81 -8.66
CA CYS A 134 -4.45 -0.21 -9.86
C CYS A 134 -5.66 0.68 -9.51
N ALA A 135 -6.48 0.26 -8.55
CA ALA A 135 -7.64 1.03 -8.10
C ALA A 135 -7.26 2.36 -7.41
N ILE A 136 -6.06 2.46 -6.85
CA ILE A 136 -5.52 3.69 -6.25
C ILE A 136 -4.82 4.54 -7.31
N VAL A 137 -3.87 3.95 -8.03
CA VAL A 137 -2.95 4.64 -8.93
C VAL A 137 -3.69 5.29 -10.09
N LEU A 138 -4.61 4.57 -10.76
CA LEU A 138 -5.28 5.09 -11.95
C LEU A 138 -6.18 6.31 -11.66
N PRO A 139 -7.00 6.33 -10.59
CA PRO A 139 -7.77 7.53 -10.25
C PRO A 139 -6.92 8.63 -9.62
N LEU A 140 -5.90 8.28 -8.81
CA LEU A 140 -5.02 9.26 -8.17
C LEU A 140 -4.18 10.00 -9.22
N GLY A 141 -3.52 9.29 -10.14
CA GLY A 141 -2.77 9.90 -11.24
C GLY A 141 -3.61 10.89 -12.07
N ARG A 142 -4.87 10.52 -12.36
CA ARG A 142 -5.83 11.42 -13.04
C ARG A 142 -6.26 12.63 -12.20
N ARG A 143 -6.34 12.52 -10.88
CA ARG A 143 -6.59 13.66 -9.97
C ARG A 143 -5.39 14.60 -9.91
N LEU A 144 -4.19 14.04 -9.79
CA LEU A 144 -2.95 14.81 -9.71
C LEU A 144 -2.64 15.54 -11.02
N LYS A 145 -2.84 14.90 -12.18
CA LYS A 145 -2.68 15.55 -13.50
C LYS A 145 -3.63 16.72 -13.72
N ARG A 146 -4.86 16.67 -13.19
CA ARG A 146 -5.81 17.80 -13.21
C ARG A 146 -5.37 18.94 -12.30
N LYS A 147 -4.98 18.64 -11.06
CA LYS A 147 -4.49 19.65 -10.10
C LYS A 147 -3.21 20.35 -10.59
N GLY A 148 -2.30 19.61 -11.20
CA GLY A 148 -1.08 20.17 -11.79
C GLY A 148 -1.31 21.05 -13.03
N GLY A 149 -2.47 20.92 -13.70
CA GLY A 149 -2.83 21.78 -14.83
C GLY A 149 -3.53 23.08 -14.41
N ASP A 150 -4.47 22.99 -13.46
CA ASP A 150 -5.40 24.09 -13.14
C ASP A 150 -5.07 24.83 -11.83
N GLU A 151 -4.41 24.20 -10.85
CA GLU A 151 -4.17 24.74 -9.49
C GLU A 151 -2.68 24.99 -9.19
N ALA A 152 -1.76 24.75 -10.14
CA ALA A 152 -0.32 24.84 -9.93
C ALA A 152 0.19 26.21 -9.41
N GLY A 153 -0.62 27.27 -9.52
CA GLY A 153 -0.27 28.61 -9.07
C GLY A 153 -0.38 28.90 -7.57
N ASP A 154 -1.02 28.02 -6.77
CA ASP A 154 -1.36 28.32 -5.36
C ASP A 154 -0.61 27.45 -4.32
N TRP A 155 0.24 26.52 -4.76
CA TRP A 155 0.96 25.63 -3.85
C TRP A 155 2.23 26.29 -3.28
N ASP A 156 2.50 26.06 -1.99
CA ASP A 156 3.85 26.28 -1.45
C ASP A 156 4.87 25.46 -2.27
N GLY A 157 6.04 26.03 -2.55
CA GLY A 157 7.06 25.41 -3.42
C GLY A 157 7.48 24.01 -2.95
N LYS A 158 7.43 23.75 -1.63
CA LYS A 158 7.67 22.41 -1.05
C LYS A 158 6.57 21.42 -1.40
N GLU A 159 5.33 21.86 -1.43
CA GLU A 159 4.18 21.02 -1.74
C GLU A 159 4.12 20.72 -3.24
N ALA A 160 4.41 21.69 -4.11
CA ALA A 160 4.57 21.46 -5.55
C ALA A 160 5.66 20.40 -5.82
N THR A 161 6.83 20.53 -5.18
CA THR A 161 7.94 19.58 -5.31
C THR A 161 7.56 18.20 -4.79
N LEU A 162 6.81 18.12 -3.69
CA LEU A 162 6.26 16.87 -3.20
C LEU A 162 5.41 16.24 -4.31
N TRP A 163 4.38 16.93 -4.81
CA TRP A 163 3.45 16.41 -5.82
C TRP A 163 4.13 15.96 -7.12
N GLU A 164 5.13 16.69 -7.61
CA GLU A 164 5.93 16.28 -8.77
C GLU A 164 6.64 14.95 -8.51
N ASN A 165 7.27 14.79 -7.34
CA ASN A 165 7.87 13.53 -6.93
C ASN A 165 6.83 12.41 -6.81
N LEU A 166 5.62 12.70 -6.29
CA LEU A 166 4.54 11.71 -6.18
C LEU A 166 4.09 11.19 -7.55
N ILE A 167 3.97 12.09 -8.55
CA ILE A 167 3.63 11.74 -9.93
C ILE A 167 4.71 10.86 -10.54
N HIS A 168 5.97 11.28 -10.45
CA HIS A 168 7.10 10.53 -11.00
C HIS A 168 7.24 9.14 -10.36
N ASP A 169 7.08 9.02 -9.05
CA ASP A 169 7.14 7.74 -8.34
C ASP A 169 6.02 6.79 -8.77
N ILE A 170 4.80 7.31 -8.96
CA ILE A 170 3.67 6.51 -9.45
C ILE A 170 3.96 5.98 -10.86
N GLU A 171 4.42 6.83 -11.77
CA GLU A 171 4.72 6.45 -13.16
C GLU A 171 5.82 5.39 -13.22
N ARG A 172 6.87 5.55 -12.40
CA ARG A 172 7.92 4.54 -12.27
C ARG A 172 7.41 3.21 -11.73
N LEU A 173 6.58 3.23 -10.68
CA LEU A 173 6.04 2.00 -10.10
C LEU A 173 5.12 1.26 -11.09
N GLU A 174 4.38 1.98 -11.93
CA GLU A 174 3.59 1.39 -13.01
C GLU A 174 4.47 0.68 -14.04
N GLU A 175 5.59 1.31 -14.45
CA GLU A 175 6.58 0.72 -15.35
C GLU A 175 7.25 -0.53 -14.76
N ASP A 176 7.77 -0.42 -13.54
CA ASP A 176 8.44 -1.51 -12.82
C ASP A 176 7.48 -2.70 -12.62
N TRP A 177 6.22 -2.42 -12.28
CA TRP A 177 5.17 -3.44 -12.15
C TRP A 177 4.82 -4.09 -13.51
N GLY A 178 4.67 -3.29 -14.57
CA GLY A 178 4.42 -3.78 -15.93
C GLY A 178 5.56 -4.66 -16.47
N ALA A 179 6.80 -4.39 -16.05
CA ALA A 179 7.96 -5.20 -16.36
C ALA A 179 8.02 -6.51 -15.54
N ALA A 180 7.73 -6.45 -14.23
CA ALA A 180 7.80 -7.60 -13.33
C ALA A 180 6.68 -8.64 -13.55
N THR A 181 5.56 -8.25 -14.16
CA THR A 181 4.37 -9.11 -14.34
C THR A 181 4.31 -9.86 -15.68
N ARG A 182 5.24 -9.65 -16.62
CA ARG A 182 5.33 -10.46 -17.85
C ARG A 182 6.16 -11.73 -17.58
N PRO A 183 5.52 -12.91 -17.57
CA PRO A 183 5.37 -13.63 -18.83
C PRO A 183 4.01 -14.34 -19.02
N VAL A 184 3.55 -14.40 -20.27
CA VAL A 184 2.34 -15.07 -20.79
C VAL A 184 1.01 -14.40 -20.44
N GLY A 185 0.49 -13.64 -21.42
CA GLY A 185 -0.93 -13.46 -21.71
C GLY A 185 -1.78 -12.73 -20.67
N ILE A 186 -2.13 -11.49 -20.96
CA ILE A 186 -3.52 -11.06 -21.24
C ILE A 186 -3.51 -9.55 -21.54
N ASP A 187 -4.10 -9.22 -22.69
CA ASP A 187 -4.36 -7.90 -23.24
C ASP A 187 -5.22 -7.01 -22.32
N PHE A 188 -4.66 -6.51 -21.21
CA PHE A 188 -5.37 -5.56 -20.35
C PHE A 188 -5.05 -4.09 -20.68
N MET A 189 -3.84 -3.81 -21.19
CA MET A 189 -3.39 -2.45 -21.50
C MET A 189 -3.78 -1.96 -22.91
N GLN A 190 -4.08 -2.86 -23.86
CA GLN A 190 -4.49 -2.46 -25.22
C GLN A 190 -5.92 -1.88 -25.27
N GLY A 191 -6.77 -2.19 -24.29
CA GLY A 191 -8.14 -1.67 -24.20
C GLY A 191 -8.27 -0.26 -23.61
N LEU A 192 -7.24 0.24 -22.91
CA LEU A 192 -7.29 1.55 -22.24
C LEU A 192 -6.72 2.71 -23.07
N ALA A 193 -5.99 2.42 -24.15
CA ALA A 193 -5.59 3.43 -25.13
C ALA A 193 -6.68 3.75 -26.17
N SER A 194 -7.85 3.11 -26.06
CA SER A 194 -8.96 3.20 -27.03
C SER A 194 -10.31 3.59 -26.40
N MET A 195 -10.33 4.10 -25.16
CA MET A 195 -11.52 4.66 -24.49
C MET A 195 -11.25 5.98 -23.79
#